data_AF-A0A962I9B1-F1
#
_entry.id   AF-A0A962I9B1-F1
#
_cell.length_a   1.000
_cell.length_b   1.000
_cell.length_c   1.000
_cell.angle_alpha   90.00
_cell.angle_beta   90.00
_cell.angle_gamma   90.00
#
_symmetry.space_group_name_H-M   'P 1'
#
loop_
_entity.id
_entity.type
_entity.pdbx_description
1 polymer ?
#
loop_
_entity_poly.entity_id
_entity_poly.type
_entity_poly.pdbx_seq_one_letter_code
_entity_poly.pdbx_strand_id
1 'polypeptide(L)'
;MAQPGIYRSRAAAAALAVFAGGFGAHRFFLGQWWGVFYLLFCWTYIPFLIAIIEGIVFMATNQQSWDDKVNGGVSPGREPMLVLAIFVLLIPFIAVLGILAAIAIPAYHDYTVRAKVGEALIAATPAKRAIEEFVQREQRWPDSLKQAGYRPNSHAYLQELSFDPQQGLLLQVVAGSMVSGAVQLLPEATDGGMVWHCQSAGMETRYLPSSCR
;
A
#
# COMPACT_ATOMS: atom_id res chain seq x y z
N MET A 1 -5.48 -50.58 -10.04
CA MET A 1 -5.73 -50.41 -8.59
C MET A 1 -6.78 -49.34 -8.45
N ALA A 2 -8.01 -49.73 -8.08
CA ALA A 2 -9.14 -48.82 -7.92
C ALA A 2 -8.88 -47.92 -6.71
N GLN A 3 -8.72 -46.61 -6.94
CA GLN A 3 -8.61 -45.63 -5.86
C GLN A 3 -9.98 -45.55 -5.13
N PRO A 4 -10.01 -45.47 -3.79
CA PRO A 4 -11.26 -45.23 -3.06
C PRO A 4 -11.85 -43.91 -3.57
N GLY A 5 -12.95 -44.00 -4.31
CA GLY A 5 -13.41 -42.91 -5.17
C GLY A 5 -14.00 -41.77 -4.36
N ILE A 6 -13.24 -40.69 -4.20
CA ILE A 6 -13.78 -39.40 -3.79
C ILE A 6 -14.62 -38.88 -4.94
N TYR A 7 -15.90 -38.59 -4.69
CA TYR A 7 -16.77 -37.97 -5.70
C TYR A 7 -16.23 -36.59 -6.07
N ARG A 8 -16.10 -36.32 -7.37
CA ARG A 8 -15.60 -35.05 -7.90
C ARG A 8 -16.75 -34.32 -8.59
N SER A 9 -17.21 -33.24 -7.97
CA SER A 9 -18.30 -32.45 -8.54
C SER A 9 -17.84 -31.65 -9.75
N ARG A 10 -18.63 -31.76 -10.83
CA ARG A 10 -18.44 -31.03 -12.09
C ARG A 10 -18.43 -29.51 -11.88
N ALA A 11 -19.34 -29.03 -11.04
CA ALA A 11 -19.45 -27.62 -10.70
C ALA A 11 -18.19 -27.11 -9.97
N ALA A 12 -17.63 -27.89 -9.03
CA ALA A 12 -16.39 -27.52 -8.35
C ALA A 12 -15.20 -27.51 -9.33
N ALA A 13 -15.10 -28.52 -10.21
CA ALA A 13 -14.05 -28.56 -11.23
C ALA A 13 -14.14 -27.35 -12.19
N ALA A 14 -15.36 -26.98 -12.62
CA ALA A 14 -15.59 -25.79 -13.45
C ALA A 14 -15.25 -24.48 -12.72
N ALA A 15 -15.69 -24.32 -11.48
CA ALA A 15 -15.38 -23.14 -10.66
C ALA A 15 -13.87 -23.01 -10.42
N LEU A 16 -13.19 -24.12 -10.11
CA LEU A 16 -11.74 -24.16 -9.98
C LEU A 16 -11.03 -23.80 -11.28
N ALA A 17 -11.57 -24.21 -12.44
CA ALA A 17 -10.97 -23.88 -13.73
C ALA A 17 -11.13 -22.38 -14.08
N VAL A 18 -12.25 -21.76 -13.72
CA VAL A 18 -12.48 -20.33 -14.00
C VAL A 18 -11.71 -19.43 -13.04
N PHE A 19 -11.72 -19.73 -11.73
CA PHE A 19 -11.17 -18.83 -10.71
C PHE A 19 -9.74 -19.16 -10.28
N ALA A 20 -9.35 -20.43 -10.33
CA ALA A 20 -8.03 -20.91 -9.90
C ALA A 20 -7.28 -21.65 -11.03
N GLY A 21 -7.77 -21.54 -12.26
CA GLY A 21 -7.30 -22.30 -13.41
C GLY A 21 -5.90 -21.94 -13.87
N GLY A 22 -5.50 -20.67 -13.71
CA GLY A 22 -4.14 -20.22 -14.00
C GLY A 22 -3.06 -20.96 -13.19
N PHE A 23 -3.42 -21.55 -12.05
CA PHE A 23 -2.55 -22.36 -11.20
C PHE A 23 -2.77 -23.88 -11.39
N GLY A 24 -3.65 -24.29 -12.30
CA GLY A 24 -3.96 -25.71 -12.56
C GLY A 24 -4.76 -26.40 -11.47
N ALA A 25 -5.41 -25.65 -10.57
CA ALA A 25 -6.11 -26.20 -9.41
C ALA A 25 -7.20 -27.22 -9.78
N HIS A 26 -7.90 -27.02 -10.90
CA HIS A 26 -8.90 -27.96 -11.41
C HIS A 26 -8.29 -29.28 -11.88
N ARG A 27 -7.07 -29.28 -12.44
CA ARG A 27 -6.36 -30.50 -12.85
C ARG A 27 -5.86 -31.30 -11.64
N PHE A 28 -5.35 -30.63 -10.62
CA PHE A 28 -5.01 -31.26 -9.34
C PHE A 28 -6.26 -31.79 -8.62
N PHE A 29 -7.37 -31.04 -8.65
CA PHE A 29 -8.67 -31.49 -8.15
C PHE A 29 -9.18 -32.74 -8.87
N LEU A 30 -8.79 -32.98 -10.12
CA LEU A 30 -9.05 -34.22 -10.88
C LEU A 30 -7.98 -35.30 -10.69
N GLY A 31 -6.95 -35.05 -9.88
CA GLY A 31 -5.86 -36.00 -9.62
C GLY A 31 -4.88 -36.16 -10.79
N GLN A 32 -4.85 -35.20 -11.71
CA GLN A 32 -4.03 -35.24 -12.92
C GLN A 32 -2.70 -34.51 -12.70
N TRP A 33 -1.57 -35.20 -12.94
CA TRP A 33 -0.22 -34.66 -12.76
C TRP A 33 0.14 -33.51 -13.69
N TRP A 34 -0.54 -33.39 -14.83
CA TRP A 34 -0.31 -32.32 -15.81
C TRP A 34 -0.66 -30.92 -15.29
N GLY A 35 -1.31 -30.81 -14.11
CA GLY A 35 -1.48 -29.52 -13.43
C GLY A 35 -0.16 -28.79 -13.13
N VAL A 36 0.96 -29.51 -13.01
CA VAL A 36 2.28 -28.90 -12.78
C VAL A 36 2.70 -27.99 -13.94
N PHE A 37 2.31 -28.30 -15.19
CA PHE A 37 2.60 -27.43 -16.32
C PHE A 37 1.87 -26.08 -16.22
N TYR A 38 0.68 -26.06 -15.62
CA TYR A 38 -0.02 -24.80 -15.39
C TYR A 38 0.74 -23.93 -14.39
N LEU A 39 1.33 -24.52 -13.34
CA LEU A 39 2.18 -23.80 -12.40
C LEU A 39 3.47 -23.30 -13.04
N LEU A 40 4.11 -24.11 -13.88
CA LEU A 40 5.34 -23.74 -14.58
C LEU A 40 5.11 -22.55 -15.54
N PHE A 41 3.98 -22.56 -16.25
CA PHE A 41 3.65 -21.57 -17.26
C PHE A 41 2.71 -20.46 -16.77
N CYS A 42 2.39 -20.38 -15.47
CA CYS A 42 1.37 -19.46 -14.95
C CYS A 42 1.69 -17.98 -15.24
N TRP A 43 2.98 -17.63 -15.31
CA TRP A 43 3.47 -16.28 -15.62
C TRP A 43 3.23 -15.84 -17.07
N THR A 44 2.93 -16.77 -17.98
CA THR A 44 2.65 -16.45 -19.39
C THR A 44 1.18 -16.08 -19.64
N TYR A 45 0.32 -16.22 -18.63
CA TYR A 45 -1.14 -16.09 -18.72
C TYR A 45 -1.85 -17.05 -19.70
N ILE A 46 -1.13 -17.81 -20.52
CA ILE A 46 -1.68 -18.84 -21.42
C ILE A 46 -2.50 -19.89 -20.63
N PRO A 47 -2.04 -20.40 -19.46
CA PRO A 47 -2.82 -21.35 -18.66
C PRO A 47 -4.17 -20.78 -18.19
N PHE A 48 -4.29 -19.47 -18.01
CA PHE A 48 -5.53 -18.82 -17.60
C PHE A 48 -6.59 -18.90 -18.71
N LEU A 49 -6.20 -18.63 -19.96
CA LEU A 49 -7.10 -18.73 -21.12
C LEU A 49 -7.56 -20.18 -21.35
N ILE A 50 -6.61 -21.13 -21.29
CA ILE A 50 -6.91 -22.56 -21.45
C ILE A 50 -7.88 -23.02 -20.35
N ALA A 51 -7.65 -22.62 -19.11
CA ALA A 51 -8.50 -23.03 -18.00
C ALA A 51 -9.92 -22.45 -18.07
N ILE A 52 -10.11 -21.24 -18.59
CA ILE A 52 -11.46 -20.71 -18.85
C ILE A 52 -12.19 -21.58 -19.88
N ILE A 53 -11.53 -21.94 -20.99
CA ILE A 53 -12.12 -22.81 -22.02
C ILE A 53 -12.50 -24.17 -21.41
N GLU A 54 -11.61 -24.76 -20.62
CA GLU A 54 -11.88 -26.02 -19.93
C GLU A 54 -13.03 -25.90 -18.92
N GLY A 55 -13.12 -24.78 -18.20
CA GLY A 55 -14.24 -24.49 -17.31
C GLY A 55 -15.58 -24.44 -18.05
N ILE A 56 -15.63 -23.80 -19.21
CA ILE A 56 -16.82 -23.78 -20.08
C ILE A 56 -17.15 -25.19 -20.56
N VAL A 57 -16.16 -25.98 -20.99
CA VAL A 57 -16.36 -27.37 -21.43
C VAL A 57 -16.90 -28.23 -20.28
N PHE A 58 -16.40 -28.07 -19.07
CA PHE A 58 -16.93 -28.79 -17.89
C PHE A 58 -18.37 -28.39 -17.59
N MET A 59 -18.71 -27.10 -17.70
CA MET A 59 -20.09 -26.61 -17.56
C MET A 59 -21.03 -27.07 -18.69
N ALA A 60 -20.50 -27.27 -19.90
CA ALA A 60 -21.26 -27.75 -21.05
C ALA A 60 -21.38 -29.29 -21.08
N THR A 61 -20.57 -30.01 -20.31
CA THR A 61 -20.62 -31.47 -20.24
C THR A 61 -21.82 -31.93 -19.39
N ASN A 62 -22.62 -32.85 -19.94
CA ASN A 62 -23.75 -33.46 -19.24
C ASN A 62 -23.29 -34.21 -17.98
N GLN A 63 -24.12 -34.16 -16.92
CA GLN A 63 -23.80 -34.75 -15.61
C GLN A 63 -23.53 -36.27 -15.71
N GLN A 64 -24.33 -37.00 -16.48
CA GLN A 64 -24.13 -38.44 -16.71
C GLN A 64 -22.76 -38.75 -17.35
N SER A 65 -22.44 -38.07 -18.45
CA SER A 65 -21.14 -38.19 -19.14
C SER A 65 -19.96 -37.85 -18.23
N TRP A 66 -20.11 -36.87 -17.35
CA TRP A 66 -19.10 -36.52 -16.36
C TRP A 66 -18.91 -37.65 -15.34
N ASP A 67 -20.01 -38.14 -14.77
CA ASP A 67 -19.98 -39.17 -13.73
C ASP A 67 -19.44 -40.50 -14.26
N ASP A 68 -19.77 -40.87 -15.49
CA ASP A 68 -19.24 -42.07 -16.15
C ASP A 68 -17.72 -41.98 -16.38
N LYS A 69 -17.21 -40.81 -16.77
CA LYS A 69 -15.79 -40.61 -17.10
C LYS A 69 -14.91 -40.36 -15.88
N VAL A 70 -15.41 -39.64 -14.89
CA VAL A 70 -14.61 -39.11 -13.78
C VAL A 70 -14.88 -39.87 -12.47
N ASN A 71 -16.14 -40.22 -12.22
CA ASN A 71 -16.57 -40.76 -10.93
C ASN A 71 -16.82 -42.29 -10.95
N GLY A 72 -16.95 -42.91 -12.12
CA GLY A 72 -16.95 -44.37 -12.28
C GLY A 72 -17.99 -45.11 -11.41
N GLY A 73 -19.18 -44.53 -11.24
CA GLY A 73 -20.27 -45.09 -10.44
C GLY A 73 -20.28 -44.70 -8.95
N VAL A 74 -19.35 -43.87 -8.49
CA VAL A 74 -19.39 -43.28 -7.15
C VAL A 74 -20.54 -42.28 -7.05
N SER A 75 -21.46 -42.50 -6.11
CA SER A 75 -22.57 -41.57 -5.85
C SER A 75 -22.13 -40.38 -5.00
N PRO A 76 -22.67 -39.16 -5.23
CA PRO A 76 -22.38 -38.01 -4.41
C PRO A 76 -22.84 -38.26 -2.97
N GLY A 77 -21.90 -38.27 -2.03
CA GLY A 77 -22.23 -38.04 -0.61
C GLY A 77 -22.70 -36.60 -0.41
N ARG A 78 -23.17 -36.26 0.80
CA ARG A 78 -23.45 -34.86 1.19
C ARG A 78 -22.16 -34.05 0.97
N GLU A 79 -22.05 -33.37 -0.17
CA GLU A 79 -20.92 -32.51 -0.54
C GLU A 79 -20.53 -31.64 0.67
N PRO A 80 -19.24 -31.32 0.89
CA PRO A 80 -18.87 -30.33 1.88
C PRO A 80 -19.36 -28.98 1.35
N MET A 81 -20.56 -28.58 1.76
CA MET A 81 -21.16 -27.25 1.61
C MET A 81 -20.15 -26.11 1.84
N LEU A 82 -19.12 -26.40 2.65
CA LEU A 82 -17.95 -25.58 2.91
C LEU A 82 -17.18 -25.14 1.64
N VAL A 83 -16.99 -25.99 0.63
CA VAL A 83 -16.25 -25.59 -0.59
C VAL A 83 -17.05 -24.57 -1.39
N LEU A 84 -18.33 -24.85 -1.64
CA LEU A 84 -19.23 -23.91 -2.31
C LEU A 84 -19.34 -22.58 -1.53
N ALA A 85 -19.40 -22.64 -0.20
CA ALA A 85 -19.42 -21.46 0.66
C ALA A 85 -18.13 -20.62 0.52
N ILE A 86 -16.95 -21.23 0.41
CA ILE A 86 -15.70 -20.49 0.19
C ILE A 86 -15.73 -19.73 -1.14
N PHE A 87 -16.19 -20.36 -2.22
CA PHE A 87 -16.25 -19.71 -3.54
C PHE A 87 -17.29 -18.60 -3.61
N VAL A 88 -18.47 -18.79 -3.01
CA VAL A 88 -19.59 -17.85 -3.13
C VAL A 88 -19.52 -16.73 -2.08
N LEU A 89 -18.98 -17.01 -0.89
CA LEU A 89 -19.00 -16.05 0.23
C LEU A 89 -17.62 -15.47 0.52
N LEU A 90 -16.56 -16.29 0.54
CA LEU A 90 -15.26 -15.86 1.06
C LEU A 90 -14.39 -15.18 -0.02
N ILE A 91 -14.28 -15.76 -1.22
CA ILE A 91 -13.46 -15.21 -2.31
C ILE A 91 -13.87 -13.78 -2.70
N PRO A 92 -15.16 -13.47 -2.97
CA PRO A 92 -15.54 -12.10 -3.31
C PRO A 92 -15.33 -11.14 -2.14
N PHE A 93 -15.52 -11.60 -0.89
CA PHE A 93 -15.27 -10.79 0.29
C PHE A 93 -13.78 -10.41 0.42
N ILE A 94 -12.88 -11.38 0.24
CA ILE A 94 -11.42 -11.13 0.23
C ILE A 94 -11.04 -10.17 -0.91
N ALA A 95 -11.62 -10.33 -2.09
CA ALA A 95 -11.36 -9.45 -3.23
C ALA A 95 -11.75 -7.99 -2.94
N VAL A 96 -12.94 -7.76 -2.36
CA VAL A 96 -13.38 -6.41 -1.95
C VAL A 96 -12.43 -5.83 -0.90
N LEU A 97 -12.04 -6.61 0.11
CA LEU A 97 -11.08 -6.15 1.12
C LEU A 97 -9.73 -5.77 0.51
N GLY A 98 -9.24 -6.52 -0.48
CA GLY A 98 -8.02 -6.21 -1.20
C GLY A 98 -8.10 -4.87 -1.95
N ILE A 99 -9.21 -4.60 -2.63
CA ILE A 99 -9.43 -3.32 -3.33
C ILE A 99 -9.48 -2.16 -2.34
N LEU A 100 -10.21 -2.32 -1.22
CA LEU A 100 -10.30 -1.29 -0.18
C LEU A 100 -8.92 -1.00 0.43
N ALA A 101 -8.12 -2.03 0.72
CA ALA A 101 -6.77 -1.86 1.25
C ALA A 101 -5.84 -1.14 0.26
N ALA A 102 -5.92 -1.46 -1.03
CA ALA A 102 -5.10 -0.84 -2.06
C ALA A 102 -5.34 0.68 -2.20
N ILE A 103 -6.56 1.16 -1.90
CA ILE A 103 -6.89 2.59 -1.89
C ILE A 103 -6.55 3.22 -0.54
N ALA A 104 -6.83 2.53 0.56
CA ALA A 104 -6.68 3.08 1.91
C ALA A 104 -5.20 3.22 2.35
N ILE A 105 -4.35 2.24 2.03
CA ILE A 105 -2.93 2.23 2.43
C ILE A 105 -2.14 3.45 1.89
N PRO A 106 -2.17 3.78 0.58
CA PRO A 106 -1.43 4.93 0.07
C PRO A 106 -1.95 6.25 0.66
N ALA A 107 -3.26 6.38 0.85
CA ALA A 107 -3.84 7.56 1.49
C ALA A 107 -3.34 7.71 2.95
N TYR A 108 -3.36 6.63 3.74
CA TYR A 108 -2.90 6.64 5.12
C TYR A 108 -1.42 7.05 5.25
N HIS A 109 -0.57 6.58 4.33
CA HIS A 109 0.84 6.96 4.30
C HIS A 109 1.01 8.48 4.16
N ASP A 110 0.34 9.11 3.20
CA ASP A 110 0.43 10.55 2.95
C ASP A 110 -0.03 11.39 4.17
N TYR A 111 -1.09 10.96 4.87
CA TYR A 111 -1.54 11.61 6.11
C TYR A 111 -0.50 11.50 7.23
N THR A 112 0.09 10.33 7.43
CA THR A 112 1.10 10.15 8.50
C THR A 112 2.37 10.95 8.21
N VAL A 113 2.80 11.04 6.94
CA VAL A 113 3.93 11.88 6.54
C VAL A 113 3.64 13.35 6.86
N ARG A 114 2.47 13.85 6.46
CA ARG A 114 2.06 15.23 6.75
C ARG A 114 2.04 15.54 8.24
N ALA A 115 1.57 14.60 9.06
CA ALA A 115 1.58 14.75 10.51
C ALA A 115 3.01 14.87 11.07
N LYS A 116 3.93 14.01 10.63
CA LYS A 116 5.36 14.05 11.03
C LYS A 116 6.05 15.34 10.62
N VAL A 117 5.75 15.86 9.41
CA VAL A 117 6.25 17.18 8.96
C VAL A 117 5.72 18.30 9.85
N GLY A 118 4.44 18.25 10.23
CA GLY A 118 3.85 19.19 11.18
C GLY A 118 4.56 19.17 12.54
N GLU A 119 4.91 17.98 13.03
CA GLU A 119 5.66 17.81 14.28
C GLU A 119 7.08 18.41 14.18
N ALA A 120 7.77 18.20 13.06
CA ALA A 120 9.08 18.81 12.81
C ALA A 120 9.00 20.34 12.75
N LEU A 121 7.92 20.91 12.17
CA LEU A 121 7.67 22.35 12.14
C LEU A 121 7.46 22.93 13.55
N ILE A 122 6.74 22.22 14.41
CA ILE A 122 6.56 22.60 15.82
C ILE A 122 7.89 22.49 16.58
N ALA A 123 8.70 21.48 16.28
CA ALA A 123 10.02 21.33 16.87
C ALA A 123 10.98 22.48 16.51
N ALA A 124 10.77 23.15 15.38
CA ALA A 124 11.54 24.32 14.95
C ALA A 124 11.10 25.66 15.57
N THR A 125 9.96 25.71 16.29
CA THR A 125 9.47 26.93 16.94
C THR A 125 10.47 27.60 17.90
N PRO A 126 11.29 26.87 18.69
CA PRO A 126 12.32 27.51 19.53
C PRO A 126 13.41 28.22 18.72
N ALA A 127 13.72 27.74 17.52
CA ALA A 127 14.68 28.39 16.64
C ALA A 127 14.13 29.69 16.05
N LYS A 128 12.86 29.70 15.63
CA LYS A 128 12.16 30.92 15.20
C LYS A 128 12.20 32.00 16.27
N ARG A 129 11.85 31.63 17.51
CA ARG A 129 11.89 32.54 18.67
C ARG A 129 13.29 33.09 18.93
N ALA A 130 14.33 32.24 18.87
CA ALA A 130 15.71 32.68 19.04
C ALA A 130 16.13 33.72 17.98
N ILE A 131 15.72 33.53 16.72
CA ILE A 131 15.98 34.49 15.63
C ILE A 131 15.21 35.79 15.88
N GLU A 132 13.92 35.72 16.23
CA GLU A 132 13.10 36.89 16.54
C GLU A 132 13.69 37.73 17.67
N GLU A 133 14.07 37.09 18.79
CA GLU A 133 14.71 37.75 19.93
C GLU A 133 16.06 38.38 19.55
N PHE A 134 16.84 37.72 18.68
CA PHE A 134 18.11 38.25 18.19
C PHE A 134 17.91 39.49 17.32
N VAL A 135 16.99 39.43 16.36
CA VAL A 135 16.68 40.54 15.45
C VAL A 135 16.12 41.73 16.23
N GLN A 136 15.29 41.48 17.25
CA GLN A 136 14.78 42.54 18.12
C GLN A 136 15.88 43.23 18.93
N ARG A 137 16.89 42.49 19.40
CA ARG A 137 17.98 43.04 20.22
C ARG A 137 19.06 43.74 19.40
N GLU A 138 19.51 43.11 18.32
CA GLU A 138 20.69 43.55 17.56
C GLU A 138 20.32 44.37 16.30
N GLN A 139 19.03 44.44 15.94
CA GLN A 139 18.51 45.08 14.72
C GLN A 139 19.17 44.58 13.42
N ARG A 140 19.70 43.36 13.43
CA ARG A 140 20.30 42.69 12.29
C ARG A 140 19.94 41.21 12.28
N TRP A 141 20.04 40.58 11.11
CA TRP A 141 19.86 39.14 10.99
C TRP A 141 21.09 38.38 11.54
N PRO A 142 20.88 37.21 12.17
CA PRO A 142 21.96 36.36 12.59
C PRO A 142 22.56 35.60 11.39
N ASP A 143 23.88 35.40 11.35
CA ASP A 143 24.54 34.62 10.30
C ASP A 143 24.37 33.11 10.52
N SER A 144 24.01 32.70 11.74
CA SER A 144 23.75 31.30 12.09
C SER A 144 22.85 31.18 13.31
N LEU A 145 22.22 30.02 13.47
CA LEU A 145 21.39 29.70 14.64
C LEU A 145 22.17 29.75 15.97
N LYS A 146 23.46 29.41 15.96
CA LYS A 146 24.30 29.49 17.17
C LYS A 146 24.47 30.94 17.63
N GLN A 147 24.60 31.88 16.70
CA GLN A 147 24.68 33.31 17.00
C GLN A 147 23.35 33.84 17.56
N ALA A 148 22.23 33.32 17.08
CA ALA A 148 20.90 33.60 17.63
C ALA A 148 20.67 33.04 19.04
N GLY A 149 21.61 32.25 19.59
CA GLY A 149 21.48 31.61 20.90
C GLY A 149 20.63 30.33 20.88
N TYR A 150 20.29 29.81 19.70
CA TYR A 150 19.54 28.57 19.57
C TYR A 150 20.38 27.36 19.99
N ARG A 151 19.78 26.48 20.79
CA ARG A 151 20.33 25.17 21.13
C ARG A 151 19.61 24.09 20.33
N PRO A 152 20.34 23.28 19.54
CA PRO A 152 19.73 22.19 18.79
C PRO A 152 18.93 21.26 19.70
N ASN A 153 17.67 21.00 19.34
CA ASN A 153 16.88 19.91 19.91
C ASN A 153 16.95 18.70 18.97
N SER A 154 17.22 17.52 19.53
CA SER A 154 17.05 16.28 18.77
C SER A 154 15.57 15.95 18.73
N HIS A 155 14.99 15.81 17.54
CA HIS A 155 13.60 15.42 17.37
C HIS A 155 13.51 14.26 16.38
N ALA A 156 12.54 13.35 16.54
CA ALA A 156 12.46 12.12 15.76
C ALA A 156 12.38 12.36 14.23
N TYR A 157 11.82 13.49 13.83
CA TYR A 157 11.56 13.84 12.42
C TYR A 157 12.32 15.08 11.93
N LEU A 158 13.08 15.74 12.80
CA LEU A 158 13.92 16.89 12.45
C LEU A 158 15.38 16.45 12.54
N GLN A 159 16.04 16.25 11.40
CA GLN A 159 17.44 15.81 11.38
C GLN A 159 18.41 16.97 11.54
N GLU A 160 18.15 18.05 10.82
CA GLU A 160 19.02 19.22 10.82
C GLU A 160 18.19 20.49 10.68
N LEU A 161 18.69 21.55 11.32
CA LEU A 161 18.13 22.87 11.25
C LEU A 161 19.26 23.86 10.97
N SER A 162 19.12 24.62 9.89
CA SER A 162 20.08 25.63 9.48
C SER A 162 19.37 26.94 9.15
N PHE A 163 20.07 28.06 9.33
CA PHE A 163 19.56 29.38 9.00
C PHE A 163 20.55 30.08 8.08
N ASP A 164 20.04 30.64 6.98
CA ASP A 164 20.77 31.50 6.05
C ASP A 164 19.96 32.79 5.88
N PRO A 165 20.56 33.99 6.06
CA PRO A 165 19.85 35.26 5.86
C PRO A 165 19.19 35.42 4.48
N GLN A 166 19.71 34.77 3.43
CA GLN A 166 19.15 34.83 2.07
C GLN A 166 18.06 33.79 1.82
N GLN A 167 18.13 32.64 2.49
CA GLN A 167 17.23 31.50 2.29
C GLN A 167 16.26 31.28 3.46
N GLY A 168 16.38 32.03 4.55
CA GLY A 168 15.62 31.80 5.77
C GLY A 168 16.04 30.52 6.52
N LEU A 169 15.11 29.95 7.26
CA LEU A 169 15.32 28.78 8.10
C LEU A 169 15.01 27.49 7.32
N LEU A 170 16.01 26.65 7.07
CA LEU A 170 15.86 25.34 6.45
C LEU A 170 15.73 24.22 7.49
N LEU A 171 14.70 23.40 7.33
CA LEU A 171 14.41 22.23 8.17
C LEU A 171 14.59 20.98 7.32
N GLN A 172 15.55 20.14 7.66
CA GLN A 172 15.68 18.81 7.07
C GLN A 172 14.76 17.84 7.81
N VAL A 173 13.72 17.39 7.12
CA VAL A 173 12.66 16.56 7.70
C VAL A 173 12.76 15.15 7.13
N VAL A 174 12.69 14.16 8.02
CA VAL A 174 12.62 12.75 7.65
C VAL A 174 11.37 12.13 8.25
N ALA A 175 10.44 11.76 7.37
CA ALA A 175 9.10 11.30 7.71
C ALA A 175 8.94 9.78 7.49
N GLY A 176 9.94 8.99 7.87
CA GLY A 176 10.02 7.54 7.64
C GLY A 176 11.27 7.16 6.86
N SER A 177 11.39 5.89 6.45
CA SER A 177 12.59 5.39 5.75
C SER A 177 12.67 5.79 4.27
N MET A 178 11.56 6.22 3.66
CA MET A 178 11.48 6.51 2.22
C MET A 178 11.12 7.96 1.88
N VAL A 179 10.73 8.80 2.84
CA VAL A 179 10.35 10.19 2.59
C VAL A 179 11.22 11.12 3.41
N SER A 180 12.18 11.75 2.74
CA SER A 180 13.06 12.79 3.26
C SER A 180 13.00 14.01 2.34
N GLY A 181 13.04 15.20 2.91
CA GLY A 181 13.12 16.45 2.15
C GLY A 181 13.24 17.63 3.09
N ALA A 182 13.37 18.84 2.53
CA ALA A 182 13.47 20.04 3.33
C ALA A 182 12.20 20.90 3.26
N VAL A 183 11.97 21.63 4.34
CA VAL A 183 10.96 22.68 4.43
C VAL A 183 11.67 23.99 4.76
N GLN A 184 11.31 25.05 4.05
CA GLN A 184 11.92 26.36 4.19
C GLN A 184 10.94 27.30 4.88
N LEU A 185 11.43 28.07 5.84
CA LEU A 185 10.66 29.05 6.60
C LEU A 185 11.29 30.43 6.39
N LEU A 186 10.60 31.30 5.67
CA LEU A 186 11.05 32.65 5.35
C LEU A 186 10.43 33.63 6.35
N PRO A 187 11.24 34.39 7.10
CA PRO A 187 10.72 35.43 7.97
C PRO A 187 10.40 36.69 7.16
N GLU A 188 9.23 37.26 7.42
CA GLU A 188 8.77 38.54 6.89
C GLU A 188 8.48 39.47 8.06
N ALA A 189 9.18 40.61 8.10
CA ALA A 189 8.96 41.62 9.13
C ALA A 189 7.74 42.46 8.76
N THR A 190 6.78 42.53 9.67
CA THR A 190 5.56 43.33 9.55
C THR A 190 5.49 44.34 10.70
N ASP A 191 4.66 45.37 10.57
CA ASP A 191 4.49 46.41 11.60
C ASP A 191 4.05 45.86 12.98
N GLY A 192 3.49 44.64 13.02
CA GLY A 192 3.03 43.96 14.23
C GLY A 192 3.92 42.82 14.73
N GLY A 193 5.08 42.57 14.11
CA GLY A 193 6.00 41.49 14.47
C GLY A 193 6.55 40.73 13.27
N MET A 194 7.09 39.52 13.51
CA MET A 194 7.67 38.67 12.47
C MET A 194 6.69 37.56 12.07
N VAL A 195 6.32 37.51 10.79
CA VAL A 195 5.48 36.44 10.22
C VAL A 195 6.39 35.45 9.51
N TRP A 196 6.14 34.14 9.66
CA TRP A 196 6.94 33.11 9.00
C TRP A 196 6.15 32.44 7.88
N HIS A 197 6.56 32.65 6.64
CA HIS A 197 6.02 31.97 5.47
C HIS A 197 6.72 30.63 5.29
N CYS A 198 5.94 29.57 5.02
CA CYS A 198 6.46 28.23 4.86
C CYS A 198 6.38 27.80 3.39
N GLN A 199 7.48 27.25 2.86
CA GLN A 199 7.58 26.79 1.48
C GLN A 199 8.26 25.42 1.40
N SER A 200 7.93 24.66 0.36
CA SER A 200 8.58 23.39 0.06
C SER A 200 10.01 23.58 -0.43
N ALA A 201 10.98 22.86 0.15
CA ALA A 201 12.36 22.85 -0.31
C ALA A 201 12.79 21.40 -0.63
N GLY A 202 12.32 20.88 -1.76
CA GLY A 202 12.65 19.52 -2.22
C GLY A 202 11.76 18.41 -1.65
N MET A 203 10.66 18.75 -0.98
CA MET A 203 9.59 17.82 -0.60
C MET A 203 8.34 18.07 -1.45
N GLU A 204 7.65 17.01 -1.88
CA GLU A 204 6.43 17.13 -2.67
C GLU A 204 5.28 17.77 -1.86
N THR A 205 4.55 18.70 -2.46
CA THR A 205 3.57 19.56 -1.76
C THR A 205 2.41 18.79 -1.11
N ARG A 206 2.08 17.58 -1.59
CA ARG A 206 1.06 16.72 -0.96
C ARG A 206 1.42 16.29 0.46
N TYR A 207 2.70 16.18 0.76
CA TYR A 207 3.23 15.80 2.07
C TYR A 207 3.27 16.97 3.05
N LEU A 208 3.06 18.19 2.56
CA LEU A 208 3.12 19.38 3.38
C LEU A 208 1.75 19.73 3.99
N PRO A 209 1.74 20.27 5.22
CA PRO A 209 0.54 20.87 5.78
C PRO A 209 0.07 22.06 4.93
N SER A 210 -1.20 22.44 5.04
CA SER A 210 -1.77 23.53 4.25
C SER A 210 -1.08 24.88 4.47
N SER A 211 -0.42 25.09 5.61
CA SER A 211 0.36 26.29 5.90
C SER A 211 1.67 26.39 5.09
N CYS A 212 2.10 25.30 4.46
CA CYS A 212 3.37 25.16 3.73
C CYS A 212 3.16 24.78 2.25
N ARG A 213 1.92 24.92 1.76
CA ARG A 213 1.55 24.65 0.37
C ARG A 213 1.40 25.94 -0.42
#